data_AF-A0A9P6RRW8-F1
#
_entry.id   AF-A0A9P6RRW8-F1
#
_cell.length_a   1.000
_cell.length_b   1.000
_cell.length_c   1.000
_cell.angle_alpha   90.00
_cell.angle_beta   90.00
_cell.angle_gamma   90.00
#
_symmetry.space_group_name_H-M   'P 1'
#
loop_
_entity.id
_entity.type
_entity.pdbx_description
1 polymer ?
#
loop_
_entity_poly.entity_id
_entity_poly.type
_entity_poly.pdbx_seq_one_letter_code
_entity_poly.pdbx_strand_id
1 'polypeptide(L)'
;MASAIAPPASFGLISGTAFASASPAALAKILDSLDLASIELEHSRLQRAIQQLEQSNKDITEFIELEQLELQEARQASENADIDMDTFEPDPEFVLAIEENKAVIEKYERTCASLMSAIQRRHSEAATEDVQEENKLAPAGSSAVTDEADQGGIHL
;
A
#
# COMPACT_ATOMS: atom_id res chain seq x y z
N MET A 1 21.67 32.41 -9.00
CA MET A 1 20.73 32.41 -7.86
C MET A 1 20.13 31.03 -7.82
N ALA A 2 20.47 30.21 -6.82
CA ALA A 2 19.96 28.84 -6.70
C ALA A 2 18.58 28.90 -6.05
N SER A 3 17.52 28.75 -6.85
CA SER A 3 16.16 28.62 -6.34
C SER A 3 16.00 27.21 -5.80
N ALA A 4 16.35 27.01 -4.53
CA ALA A 4 16.01 25.80 -3.82
C ALA A 4 14.50 25.84 -3.57
N ILE A 5 13.72 25.24 -4.45
CA ILE A 5 12.33 24.85 -4.16
C ILE A 5 12.46 23.84 -3.02
N ALA A 6 12.29 24.32 -1.79
CA ALA A 6 12.30 23.48 -0.62
C ALA A 6 11.16 22.46 -0.78
N PRO A 7 11.42 21.15 -0.64
CA PRO A 7 10.34 20.17 -0.62
C PRO A 7 9.36 20.54 0.49
N PRO A 8 8.04 20.43 0.25
CA PRO A 8 7.05 20.83 1.24
C PRO A 8 7.31 20.10 2.56
N ALA A 9 7.25 20.90 3.62
CA ALA A 9 7.64 20.59 4.97
C ALA A 9 7.23 19.20 5.46
N SER A 10 8.23 18.46 5.96
CA SER A 10 8.16 17.62 7.16
C SER A 10 6.76 17.09 7.56
N PHE A 11 6.32 16.00 6.93
CA PHE A 11 5.38 15.09 7.59
C PHE A 11 6.17 14.24 8.60
N GLY A 12 5.85 14.42 9.88
CA GLY A 12 6.60 13.90 11.02
C GLY A 12 6.89 12.39 11.02
N LEU A 13 8.16 12.07 10.74
CA LEU A 13 9.13 11.43 11.64
C LEU A 13 8.97 10.02 12.21
N ILE A 14 7.88 9.24 12.04
CA ILE A 14 7.92 7.76 12.24
C ILE A 14 7.10 6.94 11.21
N SER A 15 6.31 7.57 10.35
CA SER A 15 5.29 6.86 9.55
C SER A 15 5.34 7.19 8.05
N GLY A 16 5.17 6.18 7.18
CA GLY A 16 5.17 6.30 5.72
C GLY A 16 6.54 6.22 5.02
N THR A 17 7.50 7.09 5.36
CA THR A 17 8.79 7.16 4.65
C THR A 17 9.76 6.04 5.05
N ALA A 18 9.71 5.56 6.29
CA ALA A 18 10.53 4.44 6.77
C ALA A 18 10.14 3.12 6.08
N PHE A 19 8.84 2.90 5.87
CA PHE A 19 8.33 1.72 5.16
C PHE A 19 8.71 1.74 3.68
N ALA A 20 8.49 2.86 3.02
CA ALA A 20 8.83 2.99 1.61
C ALA A 20 10.34 2.97 1.37
N SER A 21 11.19 3.42 2.32
CA SER A 21 12.66 3.40 2.18
C SER A 21 13.32 2.12 2.65
N ALA A 22 12.61 1.26 3.39
CA ALA A 22 13.13 -0.01 3.85
C ALA A 22 13.43 -0.95 2.67
N SER A 23 14.54 -1.69 2.77
CA SER A 23 14.73 -2.85 1.90
C SER A 23 13.62 -3.87 2.17
N PRO A 24 13.25 -4.74 1.20
CA PRO A 24 12.22 -5.75 1.40
C PRO A 24 12.45 -6.61 2.65
N ALA A 25 13.71 -6.92 2.98
CA ALA A 25 14.08 -7.68 4.17
C ALA A 25 13.91 -6.89 5.48
N ALA A 26 14.19 -5.58 5.47
CA ALA A 26 13.96 -4.71 6.62
C ALA A 26 12.45 -4.48 6.84
N LEU A 27 11.70 -4.30 5.75
CA LEU A 27 10.24 -4.18 5.77
C LEU A 27 9.58 -5.39 6.45
N ALA A 28 9.98 -6.61 6.06
CA ALA A 28 9.45 -7.83 6.66
C ALA A 28 9.66 -7.88 8.19
N LYS A 29 10.87 -7.55 8.66
CA LYS A 29 11.18 -7.50 10.10
C LYS A 29 10.34 -6.47 10.85
N ILE A 30 10.10 -5.30 10.25
CA ILE A 30 9.25 -4.27 10.84
C ILE A 30 7.80 -4.77 10.93
N LEU A 31 7.29 -5.38 9.85
CA LEU A 31 5.93 -5.94 9.78
C LEU A 31 5.70 -7.06 10.79
N ASP A 32 6.70 -7.88 11.09
CA ASP A 32 6.59 -8.94 12.09
C ASP A 32 6.54 -8.38 13.52
N SER A 33 7.13 -7.20 13.75
CA SER A 33 7.22 -6.57 15.08
C SER A 33 6.03 -5.68 15.48
N LEU A 34 5.24 -5.22 14.51
CA LEU A 34 4.12 -4.31 14.76
C LEU A 34 2.85 -5.08 15.14
N ASP A 35 1.86 -4.40 15.71
CA ASP A 35 0.51 -4.93 15.89
C ASP A 35 -0.36 -4.69 14.65
N LEU A 36 -1.48 -5.40 14.54
CA LEU A 36 -2.35 -5.35 13.36
C LEU A 36 -2.89 -3.93 13.11
N ALA A 37 -3.30 -3.23 14.17
CA ALA A 37 -3.82 -1.87 14.08
C ALA A 37 -2.78 -0.87 13.52
N SER A 38 -1.49 -1.01 13.89
CA SER A 38 -0.43 -0.17 13.31
C SER A 38 -0.21 -0.47 11.84
N ILE A 39 -0.27 -1.74 11.42
CA ILE A 39 -0.09 -2.13 10.01
C ILE A 39 -1.24 -1.58 9.15
N GLU A 40 -2.49 -1.66 9.62
CA GLU A 40 -3.66 -1.09 8.94
C GLU A 40 -3.61 0.44 8.86
N LEU A 41 -3.11 1.10 9.91
CA LEU A 41 -2.89 2.54 9.93
C LEU A 41 -1.82 2.97 8.91
N GLU A 42 -0.68 2.28 8.85
CA GLU A 42 0.38 2.57 7.88
C GLU A 42 -0.09 2.33 6.44
N HIS A 43 -0.86 1.26 6.20
CA HIS A 43 -1.48 1.02 4.90
C HIS A 43 -2.38 2.19 4.47
N SER A 44 -3.25 2.64 5.37
CA SER A 44 -4.16 3.77 5.09
C SER A 44 -3.40 5.09 4.83
N ARG A 45 -2.30 5.32 5.55
CA ARG A 45 -1.44 6.49 5.35
C ARG A 45 -0.74 6.46 3.99
N LEU A 46 -0.19 5.31 3.58
CA LEU A 46 0.44 5.17 2.27
C LEU A 46 -0.56 5.31 1.13
N GLN A 47 -1.77 4.75 1.26
CA GLN A 47 -2.84 4.96 0.27
C GLN A 47 -3.19 6.44 0.10
N ARG A 48 -3.30 7.20 1.20
CA ARG A 48 -3.53 8.65 1.12
C ARG A 48 -2.38 9.38 0.44
N ALA A 49 -1.13 8.98 0.73
CA ALA A 49 0.03 9.60 0.12
C ALA A 49 0.08 9.35 -1.40
N ILE A 50 -0.28 8.14 -1.85
CA ILE A 50 -0.43 7.82 -3.29
C ILE A 50 -1.47 8.76 -3.93
N GLN A 51 -2.66 8.86 -3.34
CA GLN A 51 -3.73 9.72 -3.87
C GLN A 51 -3.31 11.20 -3.98
N GLN A 52 -2.52 11.69 -3.02
CA GLN A 52 -1.99 13.05 -3.06
C GLN A 52 -0.98 13.25 -4.19
N LEU A 53 -0.10 12.28 -4.44
CA LEU A 53 0.86 12.33 -5.54
C LEU A 53 0.18 12.20 -6.91
N GLU A 54 -0.85 11.36 -7.02
CA GLU A 54 -1.68 11.24 -8.23
C GLU A 54 -2.40 12.56 -8.54
N GLN A 55 -2.99 13.19 -7.52
CA GLN A 55 -3.62 14.50 -7.68
C GLN A 55 -2.59 15.56 -8.07
N SER A 56 -1.41 15.58 -7.44
CA SER A 56 -0.31 16.47 -7.82
C SER A 56 0.09 16.30 -9.28
N ASN A 57 0.22 15.07 -9.78
CA ASN A 57 0.54 14.82 -11.19
C ASN A 57 -0.56 15.33 -12.13
N LYS A 58 -1.82 15.17 -11.74
CA LYS A 58 -2.95 15.69 -12.49
C LYS A 58 -2.91 17.22 -12.57
N ASP A 59 -2.69 17.90 -11.44
CA ASP A 59 -2.62 19.36 -11.37
C ASP A 59 -1.47 19.91 -12.23
N ILE A 60 -0.29 19.26 -12.21
CA ILE A 60 0.85 19.62 -13.07
C ILE A 60 0.50 19.42 -14.55
N THR A 61 -0.18 18.33 -14.89
CA THR A 61 -0.59 18.06 -16.28
C THR A 61 -1.59 19.10 -16.77
N GLU A 62 -2.60 19.44 -15.97
CA GLU A 62 -3.56 20.50 -16.29
C GLU A 62 -2.88 21.87 -16.46
N PHE A 63 -1.88 22.17 -15.64
CA PHE A 63 -1.08 23.39 -15.78
C PHE A 63 -0.34 23.44 -17.14
N ILE A 64 0.33 22.35 -17.52
CA ILE A 64 1.02 22.25 -18.82
C ILE A 64 0.03 22.42 -19.99
N GLU A 65 -1.14 21.80 -19.91
CA GLU A 65 -2.17 21.89 -20.95
C GLU A 65 -2.73 23.31 -21.10
N LEU A 66 -2.96 24.02 -19.98
CA LEU A 66 -3.39 25.41 -20.00
C LEU A 66 -2.33 26.34 -20.59
N GLU A 67 -1.07 26.17 -20.22
CA GLU A 67 0.05 26.95 -20.78
C GLU A 67 0.19 26.72 -22.30
N GLN A 68 0.00 25.48 -22.76
CA GLN A 68 -0.04 25.15 -24.19
C GLN A 68 -1.17 25.87 -24.92
N LEU A 69 -2.36 25.89 -24.33
CA LEU A 69 -3.52 26.54 -24.90
C LEU A 69 -3.31 28.06 -24.99
N GLU A 70 -2.82 28.70 -23.94
CA GLU A 70 -2.51 30.14 -23.93
C GLU A 70 -1.48 30.50 -25.00
N LEU A 71 -0.42 29.70 -25.15
CA LEU A 71 0.56 29.88 -26.21
C LEU A 71 -0.03 29.69 -27.60
N GLN A 72 -0.92 28.72 -27.78
CA GLN A 72 -1.60 28.51 -29.05
C GLN A 72 -2.51 29.68 -29.41
N GLU A 73 -3.27 30.21 -28.44
CA GLU A 73 -4.13 31.38 -28.63
C GLU A 73 -3.30 32.64 -28.95
N ALA A 74 -2.21 32.89 -28.22
CA ALA A 74 -1.30 34.00 -28.49
C ALA A 74 -0.66 33.90 -29.88
N ARG A 75 -0.33 32.67 -30.34
CA ARG A 75 0.21 32.41 -31.68
C ARG A 75 -0.84 32.65 -32.78
N GLN A 76 -2.09 32.26 -32.57
CA GLN A 76 -3.18 32.53 -33.53
C GLN A 76 -3.52 34.02 -33.64
N ALA A 77 -3.44 34.77 -32.53
CA ALA A 77 -3.59 36.22 -32.54
C ALA A 77 -2.43 36.94 -33.26
N SER A 78 -1.27 36.29 -33.38
CA SER A 78 -0.07 36.78 -34.09
C SER A 78 -0.05 36.35 -35.56
N GLU A 79 -1.07 36.76 -36.32
CA GLU A 79 -1.32 36.35 -37.72
C GLU A 79 -0.27 36.86 -38.77
N ASN A 80 0.89 37.38 -38.36
CA ASN A 80 1.85 38.06 -39.27
C ASN A 80 3.34 37.78 -39.01
N ALA A 81 3.71 36.75 -38.26
CA ALA A 81 5.10 36.38 -38.09
C ALA A 81 5.31 34.94 -38.57
N ASP A 82 6.21 34.75 -39.53
CA ASP A 82 6.84 33.46 -39.88
C ASP A 82 7.52 32.89 -38.63
N ILE A 83 6.73 32.33 -37.72
CA ILE A 83 7.22 31.68 -36.51
C ILE A 83 7.26 30.19 -36.83
N ASP A 84 8.47 29.65 -36.83
CA ASP A 84 8.74 28.22 -36.99
C ASP A 84 7.77 27.41 -36.11
N MET A 85 7.04 26.49 -36.74
CA MET A 85 5.98 25.69 -36.12
C MET A 85 6.51 24.58 -35.20
N ASP A 86 7.79 24.58 -34.87
CA ASP A 86 8.40 23.46 -34.17
C ASP A 86 8.11 23.55 -32.67
N THR A 87 7.06 22.82 -32.30
CA THR A 87 6.81 22.12 -31.03
C THR A 87 7.01 22.94 -29.76
N PHE A 88 5.90 23.29 -29.11
CA PHE A 88 5.93 23.57 -27.68
C PHE A 88 6.41 22.31 -26.95
N GLU A 89 7.51 22.43 -26.24
CA GLU A 89 7.99 21.41 -25.33
C GLU A 89 7.63 21.87 -23.91
N PRO A 90 6.91 21.05 -23.12
CA PRO A 90 6.62 21.39 -21.74
C PRO A 90 7.92 21.60 -20.97
N ASP A 91 7.88 22.49 -19.97
CA ASP A 91 9.07 22.75 -19.14
C ASP A 91 9.59 21.40 -18.59
N PRO A 92 10.87 21.06 -18.85
CA PRO A 92 11.45 19.82 -18.38
C PRO A 92 11.35 19.65 -16.85
N GLU A 93 11.28 20.73 -16.08
CA GLU A 93 11.08 20.65 -14.62
C GLU A 93 9.73 20.03 -14.25
N PHE A 94 8.65 20.35 -14.98
CA PHE A 94 7.33 19.76 -14.71
C PHE A 94 7.28 18.28 -15.13
N VAL A 95 7.91 17.94 -16.25
CA VAL A 95 8.01 16.54 -16.71
C VAL A 95 8.79 15.71 -15.70
N LEU A 96 9.93 16.21 -15.24
CA LEU A 96 10.74 15.56 -14.20
C LEU A 96 9.95 15.38 -12.89
N ALA A 97 9.20 16.39 -12.45
CA ALA A 97 8.39 16.28 -11.24
C ALA A 97 7.33 15.16 -11.35
N ILE A 98 6.69 15.00 -12.52
CA ILE A 98 5.75 13.90 -12.76
C ILE A 98 6.46 12.54 -12.71
N GLU A 99 7.64 12.43 -13.32
CA GLU A 99 8.43 11.18 -13.31
C GLU A 99 8.88 10.80 -11.90
N GLU A 100 9.36 11.76 -11.12
CA GLU A 100 9.74 11.54 -9.71
C GLU A 100 8.55 11.07 -8.89
N ASN A 101 7.39 11.71 -9.04
CA ASN A 101 6.17 11.30 -8.36
C ASN A 101 5.75 9.87 -8.75
N LYS A 102 5.83 9.50 -10.04
CA LYS A 102 5.55 8.13 -10.50
C LYS A 102 6.46 7.11 -9.84
N ALA A 103 7.77 7.38 -9.77
CA ALA A 103 8.73 6.49 -9.11
C ALA A 103 8.43 6.31 -7.61
N VAL A 104 7.97 7.38 -6.94
CA VAL A 104 7.55 7.31 -5.53
C VAL A 104 6.26 6.52 -5.38
N ILE A 105 5.27 6.73 -6.25
CA ILE A 105 4.00 5.98 -6.25
C ILE A 105 4.27 4.48 -6.40
N GLU A 106 5.06 4.05 -7.39
CA GLU A 106 5.40 2.63 -7.60
C GLU A 106 6.06 1.99 -6.36
N LYS A 107 6.82 2.79 -5.60
CA LYS A 107 7.43 2.34 -4.35
C LYS A 107 6.39 2.18 -3.25
N TYR A 108 5.47 3.13 -3.13
CA TYR A 108 4.39 3.08 -2.14
C TYR A 108 3.41 1.96 -2.44
N GLU A 109 3.08 1.70 -3.69
CA GLU A 109 2.19 0.59 -4.10
C GLU A 109 2.77 -0.78 -3.72
N ARG A 110 4.06 -1.01 -3.97
CA ARG A 110 4.75 -2.24 -3.52
C ARG A 110 4.72 -2.42 -2.00
N THR A 111 4.85 -1.30 -1.30
CA THR A 111 4.79 -1.27 0.17
C THR A 111 3.36 -1.58 0.65
N CYS A 112 2.34 -1.00 0.03
CA CYS A 112 0.93 -1.30 0.29
C CYS A 112 0.60 -2.78 0.06
N ALA A 113 1.09 -3.38 -1.03
CA ALA A 113 0.90 -4.80 -1.30
C ALA A 113 1.50 -5.69 -0.19
N SER A 114 2.67 -5.30 0.32
CA SER A 114 3.33 -6.01 1.43
C SER A 114 2.55 -5.86 2.75
N LEU A 115 2.04 -4.66 3.03
CA LEU A 115 1.19 -4.40 4.19
C LEU A 115 -0.11 -5.20 4.12
N MET A 116 -0.79 -5.20 2.97
CA MET A 116 -2.01 -6.00 2.74
C MET A 116 -1.78 -7.49 2.96
N SER A 117 -0.64 -8.01 2.48
CA SER A 117 -0.28 -9.41 2.69
C SER A 117 -0.07 -9.74 4.17
N ALA A 118 0.51 -8.83 4.94
CA ALA A 118 0.69 -8.99 6.39
C ALA A 118 -0.64 -8.91 7.15
N ILE A 119 -1.53 -7.99 6.75
CA ILE A 119 -2.89 -7.85 7.30
C ILE A 119 -3.67 -9.16 7.10
N GLN A 120 -3.70 -9.68 5.86
CA GLN A 120 -4.42 -10.91 5.53
C GLN A 120 -3.91 -12.12 6.32
N ARG A 121 -2.58 -12.26 6.48
CA ARG A 121 -1.99 -13.36 7.26
C ARG A 121 -2.46 -13.35 8.71
N ARG A 122 -2.43 -12.19 9.36
CA ARG A 122 -2.84 -12.04 10.76
C ARG A 122 -4.34 -12.28 10.97
N HIS A 123 -5.17 -11.82 10.05
CA HIS A 123 -6.61 -12.13 10.07
C HIS A 123 -6.87 -13.63 9.89
N SER A 124 -6.09 -14.32 9.05
CA SER A 124 -6.21 -15.78 8.90
C SER A 124 -5.73 -16.58 10.11
N GLU A 125 -4.67 -16.12 10.80
CA GLU A 125 -4.15 -16.74 12.02
C GLU A 125 -5.17 -16.64 13.17
N ALA A 126 -5.78 -15.46 13.36
CA ALA A 126 -6.85 -15.26 14.35
C ALA A 126 -8.06 -16.19 14.11
N ALA A 127 -8.46 -16.38 12.85
CA ALA A 127 -9.55 -17.29 12.50
C ALA A 127 -9.24 -18.77 12.75
N THR A 128 -7.96 -19.17 12.75
CA THR A 128 -7.55 -20.55 13.05
C THR A 128 -7.41 -20.85 14.54
N GLU A 129 -7.14 -19.84 15.37
CA GLU A 129 -7.08 -19.99 16.84
C GLU A 129 -8.47 -20.23 17.45
N ASP A 130 -9.51 -19.55 16.95
CA ASP A 130 -10.90 -19.75 17.39
C ASP A 130 -11.40 -21.18 17.15
N VAL A 131 -10.96 -21.83 16.06
CA VAL A 131 -11.37 -23.22 15.73
C VAL A 131 -10.67 -24.26 16.62
N GLN A 132 -9.50 -23.94 17.20
CA GLN A 132 -8.79 -24.85 18.10
C GLN A 132 -9.26 -24.77 19.55
N GLU A 133 -9.79 -23.63 20.01
CA GLU A 133 -10.40 -23.53 21.35
C GLU A 133 -11.73 -24.27 21.43
N GLU A 134 -12.56 -24.23 20.38
CA GLU A 134 -13.84 -24.94 20.37
C GLU A 134 -13.67 -26.48 20.43
N ASN A 135 -12.54 -26.99 19.92
CA ASN A 135 -12.23 -28.42 19.90
C ASN A 135 -11.52 -28.95 21.17
N LYS A 136 -11.16 -28.07 22.12
CA LYS A 136 -10.54 -28.45 23.41
C LYS A 136 -11.54 -28.56 24.57
N LEU A 137 -12.81 -28.24 24.36
CA LEU A 137 -13.88 -28.33 25.37
C LEU A 137 -14.74 -29.62 25.29
N ALA A 138 -14.23 -30.70 24.69
CA ALA A 138 -14.82 -32.02 24.86
C ALA A 138 -14.15 -32.73 26.07
N PRO A 139 -14.86 -33.00 27.17
CA PRO A 139 -14.27 -33.67 28.32
C PRO A 139 -13.97 -35.13 27.97
N ALA A 140 -12.70 -35.50 28.10
CA ALA A 140 -12.26 -36.88 28.17
C ALA A 140 -12.74 -37.52 29.50
N GLY A 141 -13.53 -38.58 29.40
CA GLY A 141 -13.91 -39.50 30.49
C GLY A 141 -15.09 -40.36 30.01
N SER A 142 -15.05 -41.69 29.96
CA SER A 142 -14.45 -42.65 30.88
C SER A 142 -14.08 -43.94 30.14
N SER A 143 -12.93 -44.50 30.52
CA SER A 143 -12.45 -45.81 30.07
C SER A 143 -13.02 -46.95 30.95
N ALA A 144 -13.26 -48.09 30.31
CA ALA A 144 -13.22 -49.49 30.76
C ALA A 144 -13.78 -49.91 32.14
N VAL A 145 -14.76 -50.83 32.12
CA VAL A 145 -14.80 -52.00 33.03
C VAL A 145 -15.33 -53.22 32.24
N THR A 146 -14.46 -54.20 32.02
CA THR A 146 -14.80 -55.61 31.76
C THR A 146 -15.25 -56.26 33.06
N ASP A 147 -16.34 -57.02 33.05
CA ASP A 147 -16.54 -58.07 34.07
C ASP A 147 -17.25 -59.28 33.44
N GLU A 148 -16.58 -60.43 33.53
CA GLU A 148 -17.13 -61.74 33.16
C GLU A 148 -17.88 -62.34 34.35
N ALA A 149 -19.05 -62.93 34.10
CA ALA A 149 -19.58 -64.00 34.94
C ALA A 149 -20.55 -64.89 34.16
N ASP A 150 -19.98 -65.96 33.62
CA ASP A 150 -20.49 -67.34 33.52
C ASP A 150 -21.88 -67.66 34.12
N GLN A 151 -22.77 -68.25 33.31
CA GLN A 151 -23.56 -69.42 33.72
C GLN A 151 -24.32 -70.09 32.55
N GLY A 152 -23.91 -71.32 32.21
CA GLY A 152 -24.73 -72.47 31.77
C GLY A 152 -25.34 -72.41 30.36
N GLY A 153 -24.93 -73.24 29.40
CA GLY A 153 -25.36 -74.65 29.26
C GLY A 153 -26.81 -74.72 28.74
N ILE A 154 -27.22 -75.39 27.66
CA ILE A 154 -26.84 -76.71 27.13
C ILE A 154 -27.31 -76.77 25.65
N HIS A 155 -26.59 -77.51 24.81
CA HIS A 155 -26.98 -77.94 23.46
C HIS A 155 -28.22 -78.85 23.46
N LEU A 156 -29.18 -78.58 22.57
CA LEU A 156 -29.69 -79.46 21.49
C LEU A 156 -30.72 -78.73 20.64
#